data_AF-A0A5C8J9L7-F1
#
_entry.id   AF-A0A5C8J9L7-F1
#
_cell.length_a   1.000
_cell.length_b   1.000
_cell.length_c   1.000
_cell.angle_alpha   90.00
_cell.angle_beta   90.00
_cell.angle_gamma   90.00
#
_symmetry.space_group_name_H-M   'P 1'
#
loop_
_entity.id
_entity.type
_entity.pdbx_description
1 polymer ?
#
loop_
_entity_poly.entity_id
_entity_poly.type
_entity_poly.pdbx_seq_one_letter_code
_entity_poly.pdbx_strand_id
1 'polypeptide(L)'
;MQDEVRYLGFEAGIGGYKPRAPSEVFAKRFGDCKDKSLLLVTMLRALGIEAHPALVNSSSRGEIAQMLPSPYAFNHCIVQVKLWDKTYWYDPTISKQRGSYDAISLPHYKKALVIKPATKNLTDVTAPVAGHGKVKVQEAFFFNDIGGDVKLEVKTEYFGADADFQRSRFAATSLKETEKSFLNYYANSYPGIEVSRDLEFLDFPAENKFTTLEEYTISDLWEESEDTDGLLSASFYPQVLRSYISSPRVSKRTMPMHLSYPSQVEHSILLYLSEPWSITATNKKITDDVFTYSSDISYNSRSKLATLSYTYSTLQDHVLPEQMAAFVKHQKAVLDDMGYNLTYNQGLAATVTDAPVSWLVMVFALAVLALAAFGAYKLYHHDPAPIGSYTVAYGESIGGWLILVMIGLCLSPITSIVALLTNNYFNQSVWQGLITASSGSYSPALALVLVLEIAVNITFLVFNLVLAVLFIKRRTSVPSLMVIFYVCGFLLPVLEYAGMSALNLPVDNSDIRGMWRSFVTAAIWVPYLYKSQRVKNTFVVQLQPPVQQEEATEEEADLVTNSF
;
A
#
# COMPACT_ATOMS: atom_id res chain seq x y z
N MET A 1 40.96 -21.77 -3.76
CA MET A 1 40.93 -22.80 -2.69
C MET A 1 39.51 -23.23 -2.38
N GLN A 2 38.58 -22.32 -2.02
CA GLN A 2 37.18 -22.65 -1.68
C GLN A 2 36.48 -23.51 -2.75
N ASP A 3 36.70 -23.24 -4.04
CA ASP A 3 36.10 -23.98 -5.15
C ASP A 3 36.71 -25.38 -5.40
N GLU A 4 37.93 -25.61 -4.93
CA GLU A 4 38.76 -26.78 -5.28
C GLU A 4 38.89 -27.79 -4.11
N VAL A 5 38.55 -27.38 -2.88
CA VAL A 5 38.69 -28.22 -1.68
C VAL A 5 37.31 -28.37 -1.04
N ARG A 6 36.74 -29.57 -1.12
CA ARG A 6 35.41 -29.88 -0.60
C ARG A 6 35.41 -29.90 0.92
N TYR A 7 34.32 -29.43 1.54
CA TYR A 7 34.14 -29.56 2.97
C TYR A 7 33.75 -31.00 3.33
N LEU A 8 34.47 -31.60 4.26
CA LEU A 8 34.15 -32.91 4.83
C LEU A 8 34.46 -32.89 6.32
N GLY A 9 33.43 -32.88 7.16
CA GLY A 9 33.56 -32.87 8.61
C GLY A 9 34.15 -34.18 9.12
N PHE A 10 35.26 -34.11 9.87
CA PHE A 10 35.84 -35.26 10.55
C PHE A 10 36.14 -34.89 12.00
N GLU A 11 35.24 -35.27 12.90
CA GLU A 11 35.24 -34.80 14.30
C GLU A 11 35.61 -35.89 15.31
N ALA A 12 35.99 -37.09 14.83
CA ALA A 12 36.29 -38.22 15.70
C ALA A 12 37.68 -38.11 16.36
N GLY A 13 37.71 -38.28 17.70
CA GLY A 13 38.93 -38.38 18.49
C GLY A 13 39.86 -37.17 18.36
N ILE A 14 41.17 -37.41 18.25
CA ILE A 14 42.17 -36.34 18.05
C ILE A 14 41.94 -35.55 16.75
N GLY A 15 41.30 -36.20 15.77
CA GLY A 15 40.90 -35.59 14.51
C GLY A 15 39.90 -34.45 14.68
N GLY A 16 39.19 -34.34 15.81
CA GLY A 16 38.36 -33.18 16.13
C GLY A 16 39.16 -31.90 16.38
N TYR A 17 40.39 -32.01 16.89
CA TYR A 17 41.21 -30.88 17.34
C TYR A 17 42.43 -30.62 16.45
N LYS A 18 43.07 -31.67 15.95
CA LYS A 18 44.31 -31.57 15.18
C LYS A 18 44.00 -31.55 13.68
N PRO A 19 44.33 -30.47 12.95
CA PRO A 19 44.17 -30.45 11.49
C PRO A 19 45.16 -31.41 10.82
N ARG A 20 44.78 -31.91 9.64
CA ARG A 20 45.68 -32.65 8.73
C ARG A 20 46.73 -31.71 8.14
N ALA A 21 47.82 -32.30 7.62
CA ALA A 21 48.88 -31.52 7.00
C ALA A 21 48.34 -30.77 5.75
N PRO A 22 48.69 -29.49 5.53
CA PRO A 22 48.24 -28.74 4.36
C PRO A 22 48.54 -29.42 3.02
N SER A 23 49.69 -30.08 2.89
CA SER A 23 50.06 -30.86 1.71
C SER A 23 49.10 -32.03 1.45
N GLU A 24 48.64 -32.70 2.50
CA GLU A 24 47.67 -33.79 2.42
C GLU A 24 46.29 -33.25 2.00
N VAL A 25 45.81 -32.17 2.63
CA VAL A 25 44.52 -31.52 2.30
C VAL A 25 44.54 -31.03 0.86
N PHE A 26 45.64 -30.42 0.43
CA PHE A 26 45.82 -29.95 -0.95
C PHE A 26 45.79 -31.10 -1.96
N ALA A 27 46.49 -32.21 -1.68
CA ALA A 27 46.50 -33.37 -2.57
C ALA A 27 45.14 -34.08 -2.64
N LYS A 28 44.47 -34.24 -1.49
CA LYS A 28 43.20 -34.97 -1.38
C LYS A 28 41.96 -34.16 -1.77
N ARG A 29 42.07 -32.82 -1.83
CA ARG A 29 40.98 -31.90 -2.20
C ARG A 29 39.74 -31.99 -1.28
N PHE A 30 39.92 -32.38 -0.03
CA PHE A 30 38.87 -32.30 0.99
C PHE A 30 39.44 -32.00 2.39
N GLY A 31 38.63 -31.40 3.25
CA GLY A 31 38.94 -31.18 4.67
C GLY A 31 37.82 -30.46 5.42
N ASP A 32 37.93 -30.42 6.74
CA ASP A 32 36.99 -29.70 7.60
C ASP A 32 37.43 -28.23 7.83
N CYS A 33 36.84 -27.56 8.82
CA CYS A 33 37.08 -26.14 9.09
C CYS A 33 38.53 -25.82 9.46
N LYS A 34 39.17 -26.66 10.29
CA LYS A 34 40.55 -26.46 10.73
C LYS A 34 41.54 -26.84 9.63
N ASP A 35 41.24 -27.88 8.83
CA ASP A 35 42.06 -28.27 7.68
C ASP A 35 42.12 -27.15 6.64
N LYS A 36 40.95 -26.64 6.25
CA LYS A 36 40.81 -25.60 5.23
C LYS A 36 41.40 -24.28 5.72
N SER A 37 41.20 -23.93 6.99
CA SER A 37 41.83 -22.76 7.61
C SER A 37 43.35 -22.84 7.65
N LEU A 38 43.91 -23.99 8.05
CA LEU A 38 45.36 -24.16 8.07
C LEU A 38 45.97 -24.15 6.65
N LEU A 39 45.30 -24.75 5.67
CA LEU A 39 45.71 -24.70 4.27
C LEU A 39 45.74 -23.26 3.75
N LEU A 40 44.67 -22.48 3.98
CA LEU A 40 44.62 -21.08 3.55
C LEU A 40 45.73 -20.25 4.21
N VAL A 41 45.93 -20.39 5.52
CA VAL A 41 47.01 -19.71 6.24
C VAL A 41 48.38 -20.05 5.66
N THR A 42 48.62 -21.32 5.34
CA THR A 42 49.89 -21.77 4.76
C THR A 42 50.12 -21.16 3.38
N MET A 43 49.09 -21.12 2.53
CA MET A 43 49.17 -20.48 1.21
C MET A 43 49.42 -18.97 1.33
N LEU A 44 48.71 -18.26 2.20
CA LEU A 44 48.88 -16.81 2.39
C LEU A 44 50.28 -16.48 2.94
N ARG A 45 50.76 -17.22 3.93
CA ARG A 45 52.11 -17.02 4.48
C ARG A 45 53.21 -17.28 3.45
N ALA A 46 53.02 -18.26 2.56
CA ALA A 46 53.95 -18.50 1.46
C ALA A 46 54.00 -17.33 0.46
N LEU A 47 52.95 -16.52 0.38
CA LEU A 47 52.88 -15.28 -0.40
C LEU A 47 53.35 -14.03 0.37
N GLY A 48 53.90 -14.21 1.59
CA GLY A 48 54.34 -13.09 2.43
C GLY A 48 53.21 -12.34 3.15
N ILE A 49 51.99 -12.89 3.16
CA ILE A 49 50.84 -12.29 3.83
C ILE A 49 50.71 -12.85 5.25
N GLU A 50 50.61 -11.97 6.24
CA GLU A 50 50.40 -12.38 7.63
C GLU A 50 48.97 -12.93 7.81
N ALA A 51 48.86 -14.21 8.16
CA ALA A 51 47.58 -14.87 8.43
C ALA A 51 47.67 -15.82 9.63
N HIS A 52 46.58 -16.00 10.36
CA HIS A 52 46.50 -16.87 11.54
C HIS A 52 45.16 -17.62 11.57
N PRO A 53 45.14 -18.92 11.94
CA PRO A 53 43.89 -19.60 12.25
C PRO A 53 43.21 -18.93 13.45
N ALA A 54 41.89 -18.93 13.48
CA ALA A 54 41.12 -18.36 14.58
C ALA A 54 39.91 -19.23 14.89
N LEU A 55 39.74 -19.57 16.17
CA LEU A 55 38.62 -20.37 16.65
C LEU A 55 37.43 -19.46 16.95
N VAL A 56 36.24 -19.87 16.50
CA VAL A 56 34.98 -19.14 16.72
C VAL A 56 33.90 -20.09 17.19
N ASN A 57 32.80 -19.53 17.66
CA ASN A 57 31.57 -20.28 17.90
C ASN A 57 30.48 -19.76 16.97
N SER A 58 30.02 -20.61 16.05
CA SER A 58 28.99 -20.26 15.06
C SER A 58 27.61 -20.01 15.67
N SER A 59 27.35 -20.59 16.85
CA SER A 59 26.05 -20.52 17.52
C SER A 59 26.03 -19.46 18.61
N SER A 60 26.93 -19.55 19.60
CA SER A 60 27.00 -18.62 20.72
C SER A 60 27.65 -17.28 20.34
N ARG A 61 28.37 -17.21 19.21
CA ARG A 61 28.94 -15.98 18.64
C ARG A 61 29.68 -15.17 19.71
N GLY A 62 29.15 -13.99 20.08
CA GLY A 62 29.74 -13.09 21.07
C GLY A 62 29.61 -13.55 22.52
N GLU A 63 28.60 -14.39 22.82
CA GLU A 63 28.31 -14.87 24.18
C GLU A 63 29.45 -15.74 24.74
N ILE A 64 30.33 -16.26 23.88
CA ILE A 64 31.53 -16.99 24.32
C ILE A 64 32.43 -16.15 25.23
N ALA A 65 32.37 -14.82 25.14
CA ALA A 65 33.13 -13.93 26.01
C ALA A 65 32.67 -13.96 27.48
N GLN A 66 31.45 -14.44 27.73
CA GLN A 66 30.87 -14.59 29.06
C GLN A 66 31.04 -16.02 29.61
N MET A 67 31.57 -16.95 28.79
CA MET A 67 31.78 -18.33 29.18
C MET A 67 33.12 -18.52 29.88
N LEU A 68 33.20 -19.52 30.75
CA LEU A 68 34.48 -19.95 31.31
C LEU A 68 35.38 -20.51 30.21
N PRO A 69 36.71 -20.29 30.28
CA PRO A 69 37.66 -20.85 29.32
C PRO A 69 37.53 -22.37 29.22
N SER A 70 37.30 -22.87 28.02
CA SER A 70 37.14 -24.29 27.74
C SER A 70 37.59 -24.61 26.31
N PRO A 71 38.26 -25.75 26.08
CA PRO A 71 38.56 -26.21 24.71
C PRO A 71 37.28 -26.53 23.91
N TYR A 72 36.14 -26.71 24.58
CA TYR A 72 34.83 -26.95 23.96
C TYR A 72 34.04 -25.65 23.68
N ALA A 73 34.58 -24.48 24.04
CA ALA A 73 33.88 -23.20 23.83
C ALA A 73 33.78 -22.82 22.34
N PHE A 74 34.59 -23.43 21.48
CA PHE A 74 34.65 -23.17 20.05
C PHE A 74 34.19 -24.39 19.27
N ASN A 75 33.42 -24.17 18.22
CA ASN A 75 32.88 -25.23 17.36
C ASN A 75 33.28 -25.07 15.88
N HIS A 76 34.04 -24.02 15.55
CA HIS A 76 34.41 -23.71 14.17
C HIS A 76 35.77 -22.98 14.10
N CYS A 77 36.41 -23.02 12.92
CA CYS A 77 37.73 -22.43 12.68
C CYS A 77 37.74 -21.64 11.37
N ILE A 78 38.14 -20.37 11.46
CA ILE A 78 38.26 -19.42 10.35
C ILE A 78 39.69 -18.86 10.28
N VAL A 79 39.92 -17.87 9.43
CA VAL A 79 41.25 -17.25 9.23
C VAL A 79 41.19 -15.74 9.44
N GLN A 80 42.09 -15.23 10.28
CA GLN A 80 42.45 -13.81 10.34
C GLN A 80 43.58 -13.53 9.35
N VAL A 81 43.43 -12.48 8.54
CA VAL A 81 44.44 -12.04 7.56
C VAL A 81 44.74 -10.57 7.80
N LYS A 82 46.01 -10.20 7.87
CA LYS A 82 46.41 -8.79 7.87
C LYS A 82 46.91 -8.41 6.49
N LEU A 83 46.25 -7.41 5.91
CA LEU A 83 46.61 -6.83 4.63
C LEU A 83 46.77 -5.33 4.84
N TRP A 84 48.00 -4.84 4.70
CA TRP A 84 48.37 -3.46 5.05
C TRP A 84 47.95 -3.14 6.50
N ASP A 85 47.30 -1.99 6.74
CA ASP A 85 46.83 -1.56 8.06
C ASP A 85 45.44 -2.11 8.43
N LYS A 86 44.92 -3.09 7.68
CA LYS A 86 43.59 -3.65 7.88
C LYS A 86 43.63 -5.13 8.24
N THR A 87 42.69 -5.52 9.12
CA THR A 87 42.45 -6.91 9.48
C THR A 87 41.20 -7.39 8.77
N TYR A 88 41.33 -8.51 8.06
CA TYR A 88 40.26 -9.21 7.35
C TYR A 88 40.02 -10.58 7.96
N TRP A 89 38.81 -11.10 7.78
CA TRP A 89 38.39 -12.39 8.29
C TRP A 89 37.76 -13.18 7.16
N TYR A 90 38.21 -14.42 6.98
CA TYR A 90 37.70 -15.31 5.94
C TYR A 90 37.32 -16.64 6.55
N ASP A 91 36.14 -17.13 6.17
CA ASP A 91 35.75 -18.51 6.42
C ASP A 91 35.97 -19.35 5.17
N PRO A 92 37.06 -20.14 5.11
CA PRO A 92 37.37 -20.94 3.93
C PRO A 92 36.41 -22.12 3.72
N THR A 93 35.49 -22.37 4.65
CA THR A 93 34.48 -23.44 4.54
C THR A 93 33.28 -23.05 3.69
N ILE A 94 33.03 -21.75 3.55
CA ILE A 94 32.01 -21.23 2.64
C ILE A 94 32.50 -21.44 1.21
N SER A 95 31.71 -22.16 0.41
CA SER A 95 32.08 -22.52 -0.97
C SER A 95 31.53 -21.51 -1.97
N LYS A 96 32.15 -21.45 -3.16
CA LYS A 96 31.68 -20.64 -4.29
C LYS A 96 31.50 -19.15 -4.00
N GLN A 97 32.21 -18.62 -3.01
CA GLN A 97 32.15 -17.19 -2.70
C GLN A 97 32.71 -16.36 -3.86
N ARG A 98 32.06 -15.23 -4.14
CA ARG A 98 32.50 -14.24 -5.14
C ARG A 98 32.53 -12.82 -4.54
N GLY A 99 32.84 -11.83 -5.35
CA GLY A 99 33.15 -10.46 -4.93
C GLY A 99 34.65 -10.20 -4.76
N SER A 100 34.99 -9.00 -4.30
CA SER A 100 36.36 -8.61 -3.99
C SER A 100 36.81 -9.15 -2.63
N TYR A 101 38.12 -9.19 -2.38
CA TYR A 101 38.70 -9.68 -1.13
C TYR A 101 38.19 -8.93 0.12
N ASP A 102 37.68 -7.72 -0.02
CA ASP A 102 37.13 -6.87 1.05
C ASP A 102 35.59 -6.78 1.05
N ALA A 103 34.92 -7.48 0.14
CA ALA A 103 33.47 -7.54 0.02
C ALA A 103 32.95 -8.99 -0.08
N ILE A 104 33.60 -9.92 0.65
CA ILE A 104 33.17 -11.32 0.78
C ILE A 104 32.23 -11.47 1.99
N SER A 105 31.19 -12.28 1.84
CA SER A 105 30.27 -12.57 2.94
C SER A 105 30.95 -13.34 4.07
N LEU A 106 30.68 -12.93 5.31
CA LEU A 106 31.13 -13.62 6.51
C LEU A 106 29.98 -13.67 7.53
N PRO A 107 29.66 -14.85 8.10
CA PRO A 107 28.73 -14.95 9.20
C PRO A 107 29.15 -14.08 10.40
N HIS A 108 28.17 -13.56 11.15
CA HIS A 108 28.39 -12.72 12.32
C HIS A 108 28.94 -13.51 13.52
N TYR A 109 30.20 -13.97 13.45
CA TYR A 109 30.85 -14.71 14.54
C TYR A 109 31.09 -13.88 15.81
N LYS A 110 31.15 -12.54 15.68
CA LYS A 110 31.35 -11.53 16.74
C LYS A 110 32.69 -11.62 17.50
N LYS A 111 33.10 -12.80 17.99
CA LYS A 111 34.33 -13.01 18.77
C LYS A 111 35.13 -14.21 18.24
N ALA A 112 36.45 -14.11 18.28
CA ALA A 112 37.37 -15.17 17.89
C ALA A 112 38.58 -15.28 18.82
N LEU A 113 39.10 -16.49 19.01
CA LEU A 113 40.41 -16.74 19.60
C LEU A 113 41.45 -16.94 18.50
N VAL A 114 42.29 -15.93 18.28
CA VAL A 114 43.36 -15.99 17.25
C VAL A 114 44.50 -16.86 17.74
N ILE A 115 44.86 -17.89 16.98
CA ILE A 115 45.90 -18.85 17.33
C ILE A 115 47.28 -18.29 16.96
N LYS A 116 47.82 -17.48 17.86
CA LYS A 116 49.20 -16.94 17.84
C LYS A 116 49.77 -16.90 19.26
N PRO A 117 51.09 -17.07 19.46
CA PRO A 117 51.69 -17.16 20.80
C PRO A 117 51.38 -16.00 21.75
N ALA A 118 51.19 -14.79 21.20
CA ALA A 118 50.93 -13.58 21.98
C ALA A 118 49.45 -13.35 22.34
N THR A 119 48.52 -14.19 21.88
CA THR A 119 47.09 -14.01 22.17
C THR A 119 46.77 -14.32 23.62
N LYS A 120 46.16 -13.35 24.31
CA LYS A 120 45.67 -13.50 25.69
C LYS A 120 44.15 -13.32 25.84
N ASN A 121 43.52 -12.68 24.86
CA ASN A 121 42.11 -12.30 24.88
C ASN A 121 41.42 -12.69 23.58
N LEU A 122 40.09 -12.79 23.63
CA LEU A 122 39.26 -12.86 22.43
C LEU A 122 39.40 -11.56 21.64
N THR A 123 39.39 -11.68 20.31
CA THR A 123 39.41 -10.58 19.36
C THR A 123 38.04 -10.41 18.75
N ASP A 124 37.62 -9.16 18.52
CA ASP A 124 36.40 -8.87 17.76
C ASP A 124 36.54 -9.30 16.30
N VAL A 125 35.52 -10.00 15.80
CA VAL A 125 35.38 -10.35 14.39
C VAL A 125 34.52 -9.29 13.74
N THR A 126 35.16 -8.37 13.05
CA THR A 126 34.47 -7.36 12.24
C THR A 126 34.24 -7.92 10.85
N ALA A 127 32.99 -8.24 10.52
CA ALA A 127 32.63 -8.62 9.15
C ALA A 127 32.81 -7.43 8.20
N PRO A 128 33.22 -7.65 6.94
CA PRO A 128 33.18 -6.59 5.94
C PRO A 128 31.73 -6.11 5.76
N VAL A 129 31.54 -4.79 5.85
CA VAL A 129 30.23 -4.10 5.89
C VAL A 129 29.43 -4.24 4.58
N ALA A 130 30.05 -4.68 3.49
CA ALA A 130 29.54 -4.47 2.13
C ALA A 130 28.70 -5.60 1.49
N GLY A 131 28.36 -6.68 2.21
CA GLY A 131 27.83 -7.90 1.55
C GLY A 131 26.71 -8.62 2.29
N HIS A 132 25.78 -7.89 2.90
CA HIS A 132 24.62 -8.50 3.54
C HIS A 132 23.74 -9.25 2.52
N GLY A 133 23.15 -10.37 2.95
CA GLY A 133 22.22 -11.14 2.14
C GLY A 133 21.03 -10.29 1.74
N LYS A 134 20.81 -10.19 0.42
CA LYS A 134 19.68 -9.48 -0.16
C LYS A 134 19.10 -10.32 -1.27
N VAL A 135 17.78 -10.38 -1.31
CA VAL A 135 17.03 -11.05 -2.38
C VAL A 135 16.04 -10.07 -2.97
N LYS A 136 16.02 -9.98 -4.31
CA LYS A 136 15.01 -9.26 -5.07
C LYS A 136 14.26 -10.24 -5.94
N VAL A 137 12.94 -10.22 -5.87
CA VAL A 137 12.05 -11.08 -6.65
C VAL A 137 11.13 -10.22 -7.47
N GLN A 138 10.99 -10.54 -8.74
CA GLN A 138 9.97 -9.99 -9.61
C GLN A 138 9.19 -11.14 -10.25
N GLU A 139 7.89 -11.16 -10.00
CA GLU A 139 6.94 -12.06 -10.63
C GLU A 139 6.06 -11.24 -11.57
N ALA A 140 6.02 -11.59 -12.85
CA ALA A 140 5.22 -10.92 -13.86
C ALA A 140 4.19 -11.89 -14.44
N PHE A 141 2.91 -11.59 -14.18
CA PHE A 141 1.76 -12.33 -14.67
C PHE A 141 1.18 -11.61 -15.89
N PHE A 142 1.04 -12.32 -17.00
CA PHE A 142 0.49 -11.79 -18.24
C PHE A 142 -0.83 -12.47 -18.57
N PHE A 143 -1.90 -11.68 -18.59
CA PHE A 143 -3.27 -12.13 -18.84
C PHE A 143 -3.65 -11.78 -20.28
N ASN A 144 -3.95 -12.79 -21.10
CA ASN A 144 -4.50 -12.57 -22.43
C ASN A 144 -6.02 -12.32 -22.37
N ASP A 145 -6.69 -13.08 -21.51
CA ASP A 145 -8.12 -13.04 -21.25
C ASP A 145 -8.39 -13.47 -19.79
N ILE A 146 -9.60 -13.22 -19.31
CA ILE A 146 -10.00 -13.59 -17.94
C ILE A 146 -10.56 -15.01 -17.94
N GLY A 147 -10.04 -15.87 -17.06
CA GLY A 147 -10.38 -17.29 -16.99
C GLY A 147 -9.51 -18.20 -17.86
N GLY A 148 -8.69 -17.65 -18.77
CA GLY A 148 -7.72 -18.42 -19.56
C GLY A 148 -6.35 -18.59 -18.89
N ASP A 149 -5.46 -19.26 -19.62
CA ASP A 149 -4.08 -19.51 -19.20
C ASP A 149 -3.31 -18.20 -18.95
N VAL A 150 -2.52 -18.18 -17.89
CA VAL A 150 -1.68 -17.03 -17.51
C VAL A 150 -0.21 -17.39 -17.62
N LYS A 151 0.56 -16.54 -18.31
CA LYS A 151 2.01 -16.66 -18.35
C LYS A 151 2.60 -16.02 -17.09
N LEU A 152 3.48 -16.74 -16.40
CA LEU A 152 4.25 -16.23 -15.26
C LEU A 152 5.75 -16.21 -15.61
N GLU A 153 6.36 -15.03 -15.57
CA GLU A 153 7.81 -14.86 -15.60
C GLU A 153 8.33 -14.55 -14.21
N VAL A 154 9.31 -15.31 -13.72
CA VAL A 154 9.94 -15.07 -12.41
C VAL A 154 11.42 -14.74 -12.62
N LYS A 155 11.84 -13.60 -12.06
CA LYS A 155 13.24 -13.22 -11.95
C LYS A 155 13.60 -13.07 -10.48
N THR A 156 14.56 -13.87 -10.02
CA THR A 156 15.11 -13.71 -8.66
C THR A 156 16.59 -13.35 -8.72
N GLU A 157 16.95 -12.23 -8.08
CA GLU A 157 18.32 -11.77 -7.92
C GLU A 157 18.77 -11.95 -6.48
N TYR A 158 19.83 -12.71 -6.30
CA TYR A 158 20.48 -12.96 -5.03
C TYR A 158 21.79 -12.18 -4.97
N PHE A 159 22.09 -11.60 -3.82
CA PHE A 159 23.30 -10.80 -3.58
C PHE A 159 24.05 -11.32 -2.35
N GLY A 160 25.38 -11.15 -2.34
CA GLY A 160 26.19 -11.45 -1.17
C GLY A 160 26.09 -12.92 -0.74
N ALA A 161 25.76 -13.15 0.54
CA ALA A 161 25.63 -14.50 1.10
C ALA A 161 24.62 -15.38 0.35
N ASP A 162 23.50 -14.82 -0.09
CA ASP A 162 22.46 -15.57 -0.81
C ASP A 162 22.94 -15.96 -2.22
N ALA A 163 23.74 -15.11 -2.88
CA ALA A 163 24.34 -15.45 -4.16
C ALA A 163 25.35 -16.59 -4.02
N ASP A 164 26.20 -16.55 -2.99
CA ASP A 164 27.16 -17.61 -2.67
C ASP A 164 26.45 -18.95 -2.37
N PHE A 165 25.34 -18.89 -1.63
CA PHE A 165 24.49 -20.05 -1.34
C PHE A 165 23.89 -20.64 -2.62
N GLN A 166 23.31 -19.81 -3.48
CA GLN A 166 22.70 -20.27 -4.74
C GLN A 166 23.75 -20.85 -5.70
N ARG A 167 24.93 -20.23 -5.83
CA ARG A 167 26.04 -20.83 -6.60
C ARG A 167 26.44 -22.20 -6.07
N SER A 168 26.54 -22.34 -4.75
CA SER A 168 26.88 -23.61 -4.12
C SER A 168 25.81 -24.67 -4.37
N ARG A 169 24.53 -24.30 -4.27
CA ARG A 169 23.39 -25.16 -4.58
C ARG A 169 23.41 -25.62 -6.03
N PHE A 170 23.48 -24.70 -6.99
CA PHE A 170 23.49 -24.99 -8.43
C PHE A 170 24.74 -25.78 -8.87
N ALA A 171 25.86 -25.66 -8.15
CA ALA A 171 27.03 -26.49 -8.40
C ALA A 171 26.88 -27.93 -7.85
N ALA A 172 25.98 -28.14 -6.88
CA ALA A 172 25.76 -29.42 -6.21
C ALA A 172 24.54 -30.19 -6.76
N THR A 173 23.57 -29.50 -7.38
CA THR A 173 22.36 -30.09 -7.97
C THR A 173 22.32 -29.91 -9.48
N SER A 174 21.68 -30.82 -10.20
CA SER A 174 21.44 -30.64 -11.63
C SER A 174 20.43 -29.51 -11.86
N LEU A 175 20.49 -28.86 -13.03
CA LEU A 175 19.52 -27.83 -13.39
C LEU A 175 18.09 -28.38 -13.40
N LYS A 176 17.88 -29.60 -13.92
CA LYS A 176 16.54 -30.21 -13.96
C LYS A 176 15.97 -30.55 -12.59
N GLU A 177 16.79 -30.98 -11.63
CA GLU A 177 16.31 -31.16 -10.25
C GLU A 177 15.96 -29.82 -9.59
N THR A 178 16.73 -28.77 -9.92
CA THR A 178 16.48 -27.41 -9.42
C THR A 178 15.18 -26.83 -10.00
N GLU A 179 14.99 -26.95 -11.31
CA GLU A 179 13.75 -26.58 -12.03
C GLU A 179 12.54 -27.31 -11.44
N LYS A 180 12.64 -28.62 -11.22
CA LYS A 180 11.58 -29.40 -10.55
C LYS A 180 11.28 -28.89 -9.15
N SER A 181 12.30 -28.52 -8.37
CA SER A 181 12.12 -27.95 -7.04
C SER A 181 11.41 -26.59 -7.07
N PHE A 182 11.67 -25.76 -8.10
CA PHE A 182 11.02 -24.46 -8.26
C PHE A 182 9.57 -24.60 -8.77
N LEU A 183 9.35 -25.50 -9.73
CA LEU A 183 8.00 -25.84 -10.18
C LEU A 183 7.14 -26.32 -9.00
N ASN A 184 7.64 -27.28 -8.22
CA ASN A 184 6.93 -27.77 -7.03
C ASN A 184 6.69 -26.70 -5.97
N TYR A 185 7.56 -25.69 -5.90
CA TYR A 185 7.37 -24.58 -4.98
C TYR A 185 6.13 -23.77 -5.35
N TYR A 186 6.01 -23.36 -6.62
CA TYR A 186 4.85 -22.62 -7.13
C TYR A 186 3.58 -23.48 -7.26
N ALA A 187 3.71 -24.78 -7.51
CA ALA A 187 2.57 -25.71 -7.61
C ALA A 187 1.71 -25.78 -6.33
N ASN A 188 2.26 -25.40 -5.16
CA ASN A 188 1.46 -25.32 -3.92
C ASN A 188 0.45 -24.18 -3.93
N SER A 189 0.67 -23.14 -4.75
CA SER A 189 -0.26 -22.01 -4.94
C SER A 189 -1.01 -22.11 -6.26
N TYR A 190 -0.40 -22.72 -7.27
CA TYR A 190 -0.95 -22.83 -8.63
C TYR A 190 -0.88 -24.30 -9.10
N PRO A 191 -1.85 -25.16 -8.75
CA PRO A 191 -1.76 -26.60 -9.00
C PRO A 191 -1.56 -27.00 -10.47
N GLY A 192 -2.13 -26.23 -11.41
CA GLY A 192 -1.99 -26.42 -12.87
C GLY A 192 -0.77 -25.72 -13.50
N ILE A 193 0.23 -25.32 -12.71
CA ILE A 193 1.42 -24.65 -13.24
C ILE A 193 2.33 -25.64 -13.97
N GLU A 194 2.80 -25.25 -15.16
CA GLU A 194 3.74 -26.01 -15.98
C GLU A 194 4.93 -25.14 -16.43
N VAL A 195 6.10 -25.75 -16.60
CA VAL A 195 7.30 -25.06 -17.13
C VAL A 195 7.10 -24.77 -18.61
N SER A 196 7.15 -23.51 -19.00
CA SER A 196 7.05 -23.09 -20.41
C SER A 196 8.42 -22.81 -21.03
N ARG A 197 9.45 -22.50 -20.22
CA ARG A 197 10.85 -22.37 -20.64
C ARG A 197 11.78 -23.00 -19.62
N ASP A 198 12.84 -23.66 -20.11
CA ASP A 198 13.89 -24.22 -19.26
C ASP A 198 14.47 -23.16 -18.30
N LEU A 199 14.74 -23.57 -17.07
CA LEU A 199 15.38 -22.72 -16.05
C LEU A 199 16.74 -22.21 -16.55
N GLU A 200 16.92 -20.90 -16.53
CA GLU A 200 18.18 -20.24 -16.84
C GLU A 200 18.73 -19.51 -15.61
N PHE A 201 20.04 -19.30 -15.58
CA PHE A 201 20.67 -18.47 -14.56
C PHE A 201 21.80 -17.62 -15.16
N LEU A 202 22.04 -16.47 -14.54
CA LEU A 202 23.14 -15.57 -14.86
C LEU A 202 23.99 -15.37 -13.61
N ASP A 203 25.30 -15.57 -13.74
CA ASP A 203 26.26 -15.33 -12.65
C ASP A 203 27.09 -14.08 -12.94
N PHE A 204 27.15 -13.18 -11.95
CA PHE A 204 27.95 -11.96 -11.97
C PHE A 204 28.96 -11.99 -10.82
N PRO A 205 30.11 -12.65 -10.99
CA PRO A 205 31.11 -12.84 -9.93
C PRO A 205 31.65 -11.56 -9.31
N ALA A 206 31.89 -10.51 -10.12
CA ALA A 206 32.47 -9.26 -9.63
C ALA A 206 31.51 -8.50 -8.69
N GLU A 207 30.21 -8.56 -8.97
CA GLU A 207 29.14 -7.93 -8.18
C GLU A 207 28.66 -8.80 -7.00
N ASN A 208 29.19 -10.02 -6.89
CA ASN A 208 28.63 -11.08 -6.04
C ASN A 208 27.09 -11.19 -6.18
N LYS A 209 26.62 -11.32 -7.42
CA LYS A 209 25.20 -11.44 -7.77
C LYS A 209 24.93 -12.71 -8.58
N PHE A 210 23.85 -13.39 -8.26
CA PHE A 210 23.38 -14.58 -8.97
C PHE A 210 21.91 -14.40 -9.31
N THR A 211 21.50 -14.64 -10.55
CA THR A 211 20.13 -14.41 -11.01
C THR A 211 19.55 -15.69 -11.57
N THR A 212 18.33 -16.06 -11.17
CA THR A 212 17.53 -17.12 -11.81
C THR A 212 16.42 -16.49 -12.66
N LEU A 213 16.12 -17.14 -13.79
CA LEU A 213 15.09 -16.76 -14.73
C LEU A 213 14.21 -17.99 -15.00
N GLU A 214 12.93 -17.85 -14.74
CA GLU A 214 11.94 -18.93 -14.83
C GLU A 214 10.74 -18.46 -15.64
N GLU A 215 10.13 -19.36 -16.40
CA GLU A 215 8.92 -19.10 -17.14
C GLU A 215 7.95 -20.27 -16.99
N TYR A 216 6.70 -19.93 -16.67
CA TYR A 216 5.65 -20.90 -16.44
C TYR A 216 4.36 -20.49 -17.18
N THR A 217 3.51 -21.48 -17.41
CA THR A 217 2.11 -21.30 -17.78
C THR A 217 1.23 -21.81 -16.63
N ILE A 218 0.18 -21.09 -16.28
CA ILE A 218 -0.78 -21.47 -15.24
C ILE A 218 -2.16 -21.60 -15.91
N SER A 219 -2.69 -22.82 -16.01
CA SER A 219 -4.01 -23.07 -16.63
C SER A 219 -5.19 -22.71 -15.73
N ASP A 220 -5.05 -22.93 -14.42
CA ASP A 220 -6.15 -22.86 -13.46
C ASP A 220 -5.90 -21.79 -12.39
N LEU A 221 -5.51 -20.58 -12.81
CA LEU A 221 -5.28 -19.46 -11.88
C LEU A 221 -6.59 -18.95 -11.25
N TRP A 222 -7.67 -18.98 -12.04
CA TRP A 222 -8.96 -18.46 -11.64
C TRP A 222 -9.78 -19.55 -10.95
N GLU A 223 -10.15 -19.30 -9.70
CA GLU A 223 -11.05 -20.15 -8.92
C GLU A 223 -12.45 -19.55 -8.96
N GLU A 224 -13.42 -20.35 -9.37
CA GLU A 224 -14.83 -19.96 -9.31
C GLU A 224 -15.36 -20.07 -7.88
N SER A 225 -16.11 -19.05 -7.46
CA SER A 225 -16.71 -19.00 -6.13
C SER A 225 -17.81 -20.04 -5.98
N GLU A 226 -17.75 -20.85 -4.91
CA GLU A 226 -18.83 -21.78 -4.57
C GLU A 226 -20.15 -21.07 -4.22
N ASP A 227 -20.07 -19.83 -3.72
CA ASP A 227 -21.21 -19.05 -3.24
C ASP A 227 -21.90 -18.23 -4.35
N THR A 228 -21.18 -17.91 -5.43
CA THR A 228 -21.68 -17.02 -6.49
C THR A 228 -21.24 -17.52 -7.86
N ASP A 229 -22.21 -18.07 -8.59
CA ASP A 229 -22.06 -18.58 -9.96
C ASP A 229 -21.48 -17.49 -10.90
N GLY A 230 -20.41 -17.82 -11.63
CA GLY A 230 -19.71 -16.89 -12.52
C GLY A 230 -18.82 -15.85 -11.84
N LEU A 231 -18.60 -15.91 -10.53
CA LEU A 231 -17.59 -15.08 -9.85
C LEU A 231 -16.25 -15.81 -9.81
N LEU A 232 -15.31 -15.38 -10.65
CA LEU A 232 -13.93 -15.84 -10.61
C LEU A 232 -13.10 -15.05 -9.62
N SER A 233 -12.10 -15.70 -9.02
CA SER A 233 -11.13 -15.06 -8.14
C SER A 233 -9.72 -15.58 -8.40
N ALA A 234 -8.72 -14.71 -8.29
CA ALA A 234 -7.31 -15.08 -8.41
C ALA A 234 -6.52 -14.41 -7.28
N SER A 235 -5.69 -15.19 -6.59
CA SER A 235 -4.96 -14.74 -5.40
C SER A 235 -3.45 -14.69 -5.67
N PHE A 236 -2.80 -13.60 -5.27
CA PHE A 236 -1.38 -13.34 -5.49
C PHE A 236 -0.67 -13.08 -4.17
N TYR A 237 0.33 -13.89 -3.84
CA TYR A 237 1.06 -13.79 -2.58
C TYR A 237 2.56 -13.69 -2.81
N PRO A 238 3.29 -12.82 -2.09
CA PRO A 238 4.75 -12.73 -2.22
C PRO A 238 5.44 -13.91 -1.52
N GLN A 239 5.31 -15.11 -2.08
CA GLN A 239 5.68 -16.37 -1.42
C GLN A 239 7.16 -16.42 -1.01
N VAL A 240 8.05 -15.91 -1.86
CA VAL A 240 9.48 -15.89 -1.54
C VAL A 240 9.72 -15.04 -0.31
N LEU A 241 9.12 -13.85 -0.21
CA LEU A 241 9.27 -12.97 0.95
C LEU A 241 8.66 -13.61 2.21
N ARG A 242 7.50 -14.27 2.09
CA ARG A 242 6.88 -15.04 3.17
C ARG A 242 7.81 -16.10 3.76
N SER A 243 8.66 -16.73 2.94
CA SER A 243 9.63 -17.74 3.38
C SER A 243 10.75 -17.19 4.27
N TYR A 244 11.04 -15.89 4.20
CA TYR A 244 12.04 -15.22 5.07
C TYR A 244 11.45 -14.74 6.40
N ILE A 245 10.12 -14.78 6.57
CA ILE A 245 9.46 -14.39 7.81
C ILE A 245 9.43 -15.58 8.79
N SER A 246 10.20 -15.45 9.86
CA SER A 246 10.35 -16.49 10.90
C SER A 246 9.10 -16.60 11.78
N SER A 247 8.27 -17.63 11.59
CA SER A 247 7.10 -17.89 12.44
C SER A 247 7.47 -18.67 13.71
N PRO A 248 7.21 -18.16 14.93
CA PRO A 248 7.50 -18.86 16.16
C PRO A 248 6.56 -20.05 16.33
N ARG A 249 7.12 -21.24 16.59
CA ARG A 249 6.32 -22.42 17.00
C ARG A 249 5.71 -22.28 18.40
N VAL A 250 6.37 -21.50 19.26
CA VAL A 250 5.96 -21.22 20.64
C VAL A 250 6.17 -19.73 20.89
N SER A 251 5.08 -19.02 21.15
CA SER A 251 5.09 -17.56 21.35
C SER A 251 5.44 -17.15 22.78
N LYS A 252 5.11 -17.98 23.78
CA LYS A 252 5.52 -17.77 25.18
C LYS A 252 6.87 -18.41 25.41
N ARG A 253 7.93 -17.61 25.40
CA ARG A 253 9.32 -18.09 25.48
C ARG A 253 10.01 -17.56 26.73
N THR A 254 10.95 -18.34 27.25
CA THR A 254 11.87 -17.93 28.32
C THR A 254 13.28 -17.67 27.79
N MET A 255 13.52 -17.89 26.50
CA MET A 255 14.80 -17.69 25.83
C MET A 255 14.58 -16.96 24.50
N PRO A 256 15.59 -16.21 24.00
CA PRO A 256 15.50 -15.52 22.73
C PRO A 256 15.11 -16.43 21.55
N MET A 257 14.51 -15.85 20.52
CA MET A 257 14.25 -16.52 19.25
C MET A 257 15.23 -16.00 18.20
N HIS A 258 15.98 -16.88 17.54
CA HIS A 258 16.86 -16.49 16.44
C HIS A 258 16.08 -15.97 15.23
N LEU A 259 16.62 -14.94 14.58
CA LEU A 259 16.19 -14.43 13.27
C LEU A 259 17.36 -14.52 12.29
N SER A 260 17.06 -14.82 11.02
CA SER A 260 18.03 -14.67 9.95
C SER A 260 18.41 -13.19 9.83
N TYR A 261 19.68 -12.90 10.07
CA TYR A 261 20.21 -11.54 10.06
C TYR A 261 21.66 -11.53 9.58
N PRO A 262 22.04 -10.51 8.80
CA PRO A 262 21.17 -9.51 8.19
C PRO A 262 20.39 -10.10 7.02
N SER A 263 19.13 -9.66 6.84
CA SER A 263 18.26 -10.13 5.76
C SER A 263 17.41 -8.99 5.23
N GLN A 264 17.40 -8.82 3.91
CA GLN A 264 16.53 -7.89 3.19
C GLN A 264 15.91 -8.60 1.98
N VAL A 265 14.59 -8.56 1.88
CA VAL A 265 13.85 -9.11 0.75
C VAL A 265 12.96 -8.04 0.14
N GLU A 266 13.10 -7.84 -1.17
CA GLU A 266 12.21 -7.02 -2.00
C GLU A 266 11.46 -7.97 -2.92
N HIS A 267 10.13 -7.88 -2.98
CA HIS A 267 9.29 -8.72 -3.82
C HIS A 267 8.28 -7.85 -4.56
N SER A 268 8.28 -7.90 -5.89
CA SER A 268 7.32 -7.19 -6.74
C SER A 268 6.51 -8.19 -7.57
N ILE A 269 5.20 -8.08 -7.49
CA ILE A 269 4.26 -8.82 -8.36
C ILE A 269 3.65 -7.82 -9.34
N LEU A 270 3.83 -8.08 -10.63
CA LEU A 270 3.38 -7.26 -11.74
C LEU A 270 2.24 -8.00 -12.45
N LEU A 271 1.05 -7.42 -12.46
CA LEU A 271 -0.13 -8.01 -13.11
C LEU A 271 -0.45 -7.20 -14.38
N TYR A 272 -0.11 -7.75 -15.54
CA TYR A 272 -0.43 -7.18 -16.85
C TYR A 272 -1.81 -7.67 -17.29
N LEU A 273 -2.85 -6.93 -16.91
CA LEU A 273 -4.25 -7.33 -17.11
C LEU A 273 -4.70 -7.14 -18.56
N SER A 274 -5.59 -8.01 -19.03
CA SER A 274 -6.16 -7.96 -20.39
C SER A 274 -7.06 -6.73 -20.61
N GLU A 275 -7.71 -6.24 -19.55
CA GLU A 275 -8.63 -5.11 -19.56
C GLU A 275 -8.43 -4.15 -18.37
N PRO A 276 -9.08 -2.96 -18.37
CA PRO A 276 -9.02 -2.03 -17.25
C PRO A 276 -9.79 -2.52 -16.02
N TRP A 277 -9.24 -2.31 -14.81
CA TRP A 277 -9.80 -2.74 -13.54
C TRP A 277 -9.94 -1.58 -12.55
N SER A 278 -10.81 -1.72 -11.55
CA SER A 278 -10.96 -0.77 -10.44
C SER A 278 -10.11 -1.20 -9.24
N ILE A 279 -8.80 -0.97 -9.32
CA ILE A 279 -7.85 -1.30 -8.24
C ILE A 279 -7.58 -0.06 -7.39
N THR A 280 -7.91 -0.15 -6.10
CA THR A 280 -7.61 0.90 -5.12
C THR A 280 -6.14 0.86 -4.74
N ALA A 281 -5.44 1.98 -4.91
CA ALA A 281 -4.07 2.10 -4.45
C ALA A 281 -4.02 2.09 -2.92
N THR A 282 -3.08 1.33 -2.35
CA THR A 282 -2.87 1.25 -0.90
C THR A 282 -1.39 1.33 -0.58
N ASN A 283 -1.08 1.88 0.59
CA ASN A 283 0.27 1.90 1.13
C ASN A 283 0.19 1.57 2.61
N LYS A 284 1.02 0.62 3.05
CA LYS A 284 1.09 0.24 4.47
C LYS A 284 2.53 0.04 4.88
N LYS A 285 2.83 0.46 6.10
CA LYS A 285 4.12 0.26 6.74
C LYS A 285 3.89 -0.30 8.14
N ILE A 286 4.61 -1.37 8.47
CA ILE A 286 4.63 -1.98 9.79
C ILE A 286 6.07 -1.92 10.28
N THR A 287 6.27 -1.31 11.44
CA THR A 287 7.59 -1.15 12.07
C THR A 287 7.55 -1.83 13.43
N ASP A 288 8.56 -2.67 13.67
CA ASP A 288 8.83 -3.33 14.94
C ASP A 288 10.29 -3.05 15.34
N ASP A 289 10.65 -3.31 16.59
CA ASP A 289 12.03 -3.14 17.08
C ASP A 289 13.01 -4.11 16.39
N VAL A 290 12.52 -5.26 15.89
CA VAL A 290 13.35 -6.31 15.31
C VAL A 290 13.21 -6.47 13.79
N PHE A 291 12.20 -5.86 13.16
CA PHE A 291 12.01 -5.89 11.71
C PHE A 291 11.22 -4.70 11.17
N THR A 292 11.33 -4.46 9.87
CA THR A 292 10.46 -3.53 9.13
C THR A 292 9.77 -4.23 7.97
N TYR A 293 8.53 -3.85 7.69
CA TYR A 293 7.76 -4.29 6.54
C TYR A 293 7.04 -3.11 5.87
N SER A 294 6.93 -3.15 4.54
CA SER A 294 6.07 -2.25 3.79
C SER A 294 5.43 -2.96 2.60
N SER A 295 4.19 -2.59 2.30
CA SER A 295 3.45 -2.94 1.10
C SER A 295 2.98 -1.67 0.38
N ASP A 296 3.05 -1.70 -0.95
CA ASP A 296 2.58 -0.63 -1.82
C ASP A 296 1.86 -1.27 -3.01
N ILE A 297 0.58 -0.93 -3.17
CA ILE A 297 -0.27 -1.40 -4.27
C ILE A 297 -0.63 -0.19 -5.11
N SER A 298 -0.34 -0.28 -6.40
CA SER A 298 -0.68 0.77 -7.36
C SER A 298 -1.24 0.17 -8.64
N TYR A 299 -2.02 0.97 -9.36
CA TYR A 299 -2.61 0.57 -10.63
C TYR A 299 -2.60 1.71 -11.63
N ASN A 300 -2.22 1.39 -12.86
CA ASN A 300 -2.29 2.30 -14.00
C ASN A 300 -3.28 1.76 -15.03
N SER A 301 -4.44 2.41 -15.14
CA SER A 301 -5.51 1.98 -16.05
C SER A 301 -5.17 2.10 -17.53
N ARG A 302 -4.23 2.98 -17.92
CA ARG A 302 -3.80 3.13 -19.32
C ARG A 302 -2.91 1.99 -19.77
N SER A 303 -1.97 1.59 -18.92
CA SER A 303 -1.07 0.46 -19.19
C SER A 303 -1.64 -0.88 -18.70
N LYS A 304 -2.81 -0.88 -18.06
CA LYS A 304 -3.46 -2.05 -17.45
C LYS A 304 -2.55 -2.83 -16.51
N LEU A 305 -1.64 -2.12 -15.83
CA LEU A 305 -0.62 -2.73 -14.97
C LEU A 305 -0.96 -2.47 -13.51
N ALA A 306 -1.19 -3.53 -12.75
CA ALA A 306 -1.18 -3.48 -11.29
C ALA A 306 0.20 -3.88 -10.78
N THR A 307 0.71 -3.14 -9.79
CA THR A 307 2.01 -3.40 -9.16
C THR A 307 1.81 -3.58 -7.67
N LEU A 308 2.18 -4.75 -7.16
CA LEU A 308 2.17 -5.09 -5.74
C LEU A 308 3.62 -5.18 -5.28
N SER A 309 4.09 -4.22 -4.48
CA SER A 309 5.47 -4.17 -4.01
C SER A 309 5.54 -4.41 -2.50
N TYR A 310 6.39 -5.34 -2.10
CA TYR A 310 6.58 -5.74 -0.71
C TYR A 310 8.05 -5.66 -0.34
N THR A 311 8.35 -5.20 0.87
CA THR A 311 9.72 -5.19 1.42
C THR A 311 9.71 -5.67 2.85
N TYR A 312 10.63 -6.57 3.20
CA TYR A 312 10.85 -7.04 4.55
C TYR A 312 12.34 -6.96 4.89
N SER A 313 12.69 -6.50 6.10
CA SER A 313 14.07 -6.46 6.56
C SER A 313 14.18 -6.75 8.04
N THR A 314 15.14 -7.58 8.43
CA THR A 314 15.46 -7.83 9.84
C THR A 314 16.45 -6.79 10.35
N LEU A 315 16.18 -6.25 11.53
CA LEU A 315 17.01 -5.23 12.19
C LEU A 315 17.98 -5.84 13.20
N GLN A 316 17.67 -7.05 13.69
CA GLN A 316 18.43 -7.75 14.73
C GLN A 316 18.48 -9.27 14.43
N ASP A 317 19.44 -9.97 15.03
CA ASP A 317 19.63 -11.42 14.88
C ASP A 317 18.77 -12.28 15.81
N HIS A 318 17.96 -11.65 16.67
CA HIS A 318 17.05 -12.34 17.57
C HIS A 318 15.90 -11.45 18.06
N VAL A 319 14.89 -12.10 18.65
CA VAL A 319 13.79 -11.48 19.40
C VAL A 319 13.91 -11.90 20.87
N LEU A 320 13.93 -10.94 21.79
CA LEU A 320 13.98 -11.22 23.23
C LEU A 320 12.60 -11.68 23.78
N PRO A 321 12.55 -12.47 24.86
CA PRO A 321 11.30 -12.92 25.47
C PRO A 321 10.26 -11.82 25.71
N GLU A 322 10.70 -10.65 26.16
CA GLU A 322 9.89 -9.46 26.43
C GLU A 322 9.32 -8.80 25.16
N GLN A 323 9.99 -8.96 24.01
CA GLN A 323 9.57 -8.43 22.72
C GLN A 323 8.61 -9.37 21.98
N MET A 324 8.54 -10.65 22.37
CA MET A 324 7.79 -11.69 21.65
C MET A 324 6.32 -11.35 21.44
N ALA A 325 5.66 -10.70 22.41
CA ALA A 325 4.24 -10.36 22.29
C ALA A 325 4.00 -9.32 21.19
N ALA A 326 4.84 -8.27 21.12
CA ALA A 326 4.78 -7.26 20.08
C ALA A 326 5.16 -7.85 18.72
N PHE A 327 6.24 -8.62 18.67
CA PHE A 327 6.72 -9.29 17.46
C PHE A 327 5.64 -10.18 16.84
N VAL A 328 4.97 -11.05 17.61
CA VAL A 328 3.91 -11.93 17.08
C VAL A 328 2.71 -11.13 16.59
N LYS A 329 2.33 -10.05 17.29
CA LYS A 329 1.24 -9.17 16.86
C LYS A 329 1.56 -8.50 15.52
N HIS A 330 2.73 -7.88 15.40
CA HIS A 330 3.13 -7.21 14.17
C HIS A 330 3.39 -8.21 13.03
N GLN A 331 3.97 -9.37 13.32
CA GLN A 331 4.11 -10.44 12.35
C GLN A 331 2.74 -10.89 11.81
N LYS A 332 1.75 -11.10 12.68
CA LYS A 332 0.40 -11.43 12.22
C LYS A 332 -0.16 -10.32 11.31
N ALA A 333 0.00 -9.06 11.69
CA ALA A 333 -0.43 -7.93 10.86
C ALA A 333 0.29 -7.86 9.49
N VAL A 334 1.54 -8.32 9.41
CA VAL A 334 2.28 -8.50 8.15
C VAL A 334 1.68 -9.63 7.33
N LEU A 335 1.45 -10.80 7.94
CA LEU A 335 0.89 -11.97 7.25
C LEU A 335 -0.54 -11.73 6.75
N ASP A 336 -1.36 -11.03 7.53
CA ASP A 336 -2.73 -10.67 7.16
C ASP A 336 -2.78 -9.59 6.05
N ASP A 337 -1.67 -8.86 5.84
CA ASP A 337 -1.54 -7.86 4.78
C ASP A 337 -0.97 -8.42 3.47
N MET A 338 -0.26 -9.55 3.55
CA MET A 338 0.23 -10.24 2.39
C MET A 338 -0.94 -10.85 1.63
N GLY A 339 -0.87 -10.79 0.31
CA GLY A 339 -1.93 -11.29 -0.53
C GLY A 339 -2.68 -10.16 -1.20
N TYR A 340 -3.03 -10.38 -2.46
CA TYR A 340 -3.95 -9.54 -3.18
C TYR A 340 -4.88 -10.44 -3.99
N ASN A 341 -6.19 -10.19 -3.87
CA ASN A 341 -7.20 -11.00 -4.53
C ASN A 341 -7.86 -10.14 -5.62
N LEU A 342 -7.80 -10.62 -6.85
CA LEU A 342 -8.60 -10.12 -7.95
C LEU A 342 -9.90 -10.91 -8.01
N THR A 343 -11.03 -10.24 -8.19
CA THR A 343 -12.33 -10.86 -8.40
C THR A 343 -12.97 -10.36 -9.69
N TYR A 344 -13.53 -11.29 -10.46
CA TYR A 344 -14.15 -11.01 -11.74
C TYR A 344 -15.51 -11.66 -11.86
N ASN A 345 -16.55 -10.88 -12.09
CA ASN A 345 -17.90 -11.42 -12.26
C ASN A 345 -18.21 -11.55 -13.76
N GLN A 346 -18.16 -12.78 -14.27
CA GLN A 346 -18.47 -13.09 -15.67
C GLN A 346 -19.94 -12.79 -16.03
N GLY A 347 -20.87 -13.02 -15.10
CA GLY A 347 -22.29 -12.69 -15.30
C GLY A 347 -22.53 -11.19 -15.49
N LEU A 348 -21.76 -10.36 -14.78
CA LEU A 348 -21.74 -8.91 -14.97
C LEU A 348 -21.09 -8.55 -16.32
N ALA A 349 -19.93 -9.14 -16.64
CA ALA A 349 -19.18 -8.88 -17.87
C ALA A 349 -19.98 -9.24 -19.15
N ALA A 350 -20.69 -10.37 -19.16
CA ALA A 350 -21.53 -10.81 -20.27
C ALA A 350 -22.81 -9.97 -20.44
N THR A 351 -23.25 -9.27 -19.39
CA THR A 351 -24.39 -8.34 -19.42
C THR A 351 -23.98 -6.87 -19.58
N VAL A 352 -22.67 -6.58 -19.62
CA VAL A 352 -22.16 -5.29 -20.10
C VAL A 352 -22.39 -5.24 -21.60
N THR A 353 -23.55 -4.73 -22.00
CA THR A 353 -23.62 -4.00 -23.27
C THR A 353 -22.52 -2.95 -23.26
N ASP A 354 -21.78 -2.76 -24.36
CA ASP A 354 -20.75 -1.72 -24.60
C ASP A 354 -21.17 -0.27 -24.28
N ALA A 355 -22.33 -0.05 -23.68
CA ALA A 355 -22.79 1.23 -23.17
C ALA A 355 -22.08 1.57 -21.85
N PRO A 356 -21.12 2.53 -21.84
CA PRO A 356 -20.47 2.97 -20.61
C PRO A 356 -21.42 3.72 -19.64
N VAL A 357 -22.65 4.00 -20.08
CA VAL A 357 -23.61 4.85 -19.37
C VAL A 357 -24.94 4.14 -19.14
N SER A 358 -25.45 4.23 -17.91
CA SER A 358 -26.80 3.81 -17.57
C SER A 358 -27.84 4.77 -18.11
N TRP A 359 -28.45 4.41 -19.24
CA TRP A 359 -29.45 5.25 -19.91
C TRP A 359 -30.70 5.45 -19.06
N LEU A 360 -31.11 4.46 -18.26
CA LEU A 360 -32.25 4.58 -17.34
C LEU A 360 -31.98 5.64 -16.28
N VAL A 361 -30.78 5.63 -15.72
CA VAL A 361 -30.36 6.61 -14.70
C VAL A 361 -30.17 7.98 -15.32
N MET A 362 -29.70 8.06 -16.56
CA MET A 362 -29.63 9.30 -17.31
C MET A 362 -31.03 9.89 -17.58
N VAL A 363 -32.00 9.07 -18.01
CA VAL A 363 -33.39 9.50 -18.20
C VAL A 363 -34.01 9.94 -16.87
N PHE A 364 -33.77 9.20 -15.79
CA PHE A 364 -34.19 9.58 -14.45
C PHE A 364 -33.58 10.92 -14.02
N ALA A 365 -32.26 11.09 -14.17
CA ALA A 365 -31.57 12.33 -13.85
C ALA A 365 -32.09 13.52 -14.66
N LEU A 366 -32.39 13.34 -15.95
CA LEU A 366 -33.00 14.37 -16.79
C LEU A 366 -34.44 14.71 -16.35
N ALA A 367 -35.22 13.71 -15.95
CA ALA A 367 -36.57 13.93 -15.41
C ALA A 367 -36.51 14.71 -14.08
N VAL A 368 -35.59 14.35 -13.17
CA VAL A 368 -35.35 15.11 -11.93
C VAL A 368 -34.88 16.52 -12.26
N LEU A 369 -33.97 16.70 -13.22
CA LEU A 369 -33.48 18.01 -13.64
C LEU A 369 -34.63 18.88 -14.17
N ALA A 370 -35.54 18.33 -14.97
CA ALA A 370 -36.70 19.05 -15.48
C ALA A 370 -37.66 19.47 -14.35
N LEU A 371 -37.92 18.58 -13.40
CA LEU A 371 -38.74 18.88 -12.21
C LEU A 371 -38.07 19.94 -11.32
N ALA A 372 -36.76 19.83 -11.10
CA ALA A 372 -35.99 20.80 -10.35
C ALA A 372 -35.95 22.16 -11.06
N ALA A 373 -35.84 22.19 -12.39
CA ALA A 373 -35.90 23.41 -13.20
C ALA A 373 -37.28 24.10 -13.10
N PHE A 374 -38.36 23.32 -13.09
CA PHE A 374 -39.71 23.85 -12.84
C PHE A 374 -39.84 24.41 -11.40
N GLY A 375 -39.29 23.72 -10.41
CA GLY A 375 -39.19 24.22 -9.04
C GLY A 375 -38.40 25.53 -8.95
N ALA A 376 -37.26 25.60 -9.64
CA ALA A 376 -36.44 26.78 -9.80
C ALA A 376 -37.19 27.95 -10.45
N TYR A 377 -37.98 27.70 -11.50
CA TYR A 377 -38.85 28.69 -12.11
C TYR A 377 -39.86 29.24 -11.08
N LYS A 378 -40.51 28.36 -10.31
CA LYS A 378 -41.45 28.77 -9.25
C LYS A 378 -40.77 29.59 -8.16
N LEU A 379 -39.56 29.20 -7.74
CA LEU A 379 -38.76 29.93 -6.75
C LEU A 379 -38.29 31.29 -7.27
N TYR A 380 -37.94 31.39 -8.55
CA TYR A 380 -37.54 32.65 -9.18
C TYR A 380 -38.68 33.67 -9.20
N HIS A 381 -39.90 33.19 -9.43
CA HIS A 381 -41.14 33.98 -9.40
C HIS A 381 -41.74 34.15 -7.99
N HIS A 382 -41.15 33.56 -6.95
CA HIS A 382 -41.58 33.78 -5.58
C HIS A 382 -41.06 35.14 -5.08
N ASP A 383 -41.98 36.09 -4.88
CA ASP A 383 -41.66 37.50 -4.66
C ASP A 383 -42.29 38.03 -3.36
N PRO A 384 -41.78 37.63 -2.18
CA PRO A 384 -42.31 38.08 -0.90
C PRO A 384 -42.07 39.58 -0.67
N ALA A 385 -42.89 40.18 0.20
CA ALA A 385 -42.68 41.56 0.66
C ALA A 385 -41.33 41.70 1.39
N PRO A 386 -40.62 42.83 1.23
CA PRO A 386 -39.35 43.06 1.92
C PRO A 386 -39.54 43.05 3.44
N ILE A 387 -38.56 42.51 4.15
CA ILE A 387 -38.55 42.44 5.62
C ILE A 387 -38.03 43.79 6.16
N GLY A 388 -38.79 44.87 5.95
CA GLY A 388 -38.45 46.22 6.38
C GLY A 388 -39.15 47.32 5.60
N SER A 389 -39.01 48.57 6.04
CA SER A 389 -39.60 49.78 5.44
C SER A 389 -38.75 50.43 4.33
N TYR A 390 -37.69 49.76 3.87
CA TYR A 390 -36.75 50.31 2.89
C TYR A 390 -37.24 50.14 1.45
N THR A 391 -37.20 51.21 0.66
CA THR A 391 -37.47 51.19 -0.78
C THR A 391 -36.18 50.94 -1.58
N VAL A 392 -36.31 50.43 -2.82
CA VAL A 392 -35.17 50.03 -3.69
C VAL A 392 -34.14 51.15 -3.89
N ALA A 393 -34.55 52.42 -3.82
CA ALA A 393 -33.68 53.60 -3.94
C ALA A 393 -32.61 53.71 -2.82
N TYR A 394 -32.83 53.07 -1.67
CA TYR A 394 -31.97 53.14 -0.48
C TYR A 394 -31.35 51.79 -0.09
N GLY A 395 -31.47 50.76 -0.93
CA GLY A 395 -30.95 49.43 -0.64
C GLY A 395 -29.42 49.34 -0.68
N GLU A 396 -28.82 48.65 0.31
CA GLU A 396 -27.37 48.45 0.37
C GLU A 396 -26.86 47.54 -0.77
N SER A 397 -25.61 47.73 -1.18
CA SER A 397 -24.91 46.80 -2.07
C SER A 397 -24.41 45.57 -1.31
N ILE A 398 -24.23 44.45 -2.02
CA ILE A 398 -23.62 43.23 -1.45
C ILE A 398 -22.22 43.58 -0.93
N GLY A 399 -21.94 43.30 0.36
CA GLY A 399 -20.62 43.56 0.93
C GLY A 399 -20.40 42.91 2.30
N GLY A 400 -19.22 43.15 2.89
CA GLY A 400 -18.80 42.56 4.19
C GLY A 400 -19.01 41.05 4.24
N TRP A 401 -19.62 40.53 5.31
CA TRP A 401 -19.85 39.08 5.46
C TRP A 401 -20.71 38.45 4.35
N LEU A 402 -21.55 39.23 3.63
CA LEU A 402 -22.28 38.72 2.47
C LEU A 402 -21.37 38.34 1.30
N ILE A 403 -20.16 38.89 1.21
CA ILE A 403 -19.17 38.48 0.20
C ILE A 403 -18.75 37.03 0.43
N LEU A 404 -18.54 36.62 1.68
CA LEU A 404 -18.16 35.24 2.01
C LEU A 404 -19.31 34.26 1.70
N VAL A 405 -20.55 34.67 1.98
CA VAL A 405 -21.73 33.90 1.58
C VAL A 405 -21.80 33.74 0.06
N MET A 406 -21.57 34.82 -0.68
CA MET A 406 -21.58 34.81 -2.15
C MET A 406 -20.48 33.91 -2.74
N ILE A 407 -19.26 33.97 -2.19
CA ILE A 407 -18.16 33.09 -2.61
C ILE A 407 -18.52 31.62 -2.39
N GLY A 408 -19.03 31.28 -1.20
CA GLY A 408 -19.47 29.91 -0.89
C GLY A 408 -20.58 29.43 -1.84
N LEU A 409 -21.55 30.29 -2.13
CA LEU A 409 -22.66 30.00 -3.04
C LEU A 409 -22.18 29.80 -4.49
N CYS A 410 -21.19 30.56 -4.97
CA CYS A 410 -20.64 30.38 -6.31
C CYS A 410 -19.72 29.15 -6.44
N LEU A 411 -19.03 28.74 -5.38
CA LEU A 411 -18.15 27.57 -5.38
C LEU A 411 -18.90 26.25 -5.22
N SER A 412 -20.04 26.26 -4.50
CA SER A 412 -20.80 25.04 -4.20
C SER A 412 -21.30 24.27 -5.44
N PRO A 413 -21.82 24.91 -6.51
CA PRO A 413 -22.19 24.22 -7.74
C PRO A 413 -21.02 23.46 -8.38
N ILE A 414 -19.81 24.02 -8.32
CA ILE A 414 -18.61 23.37 -8.86
C ILE A 414 -18.34 22.08 -8.07
N THR A 415 -18.36 22.16 -6.73
CA THR A 415 -18.15 20.96 -5.89
C THR A 415 -19.22 19.90 -6.10
N SER A 416 -20.48 20.29 -6.30
CA SER A 416 -21.59 19.35 -6.57
C SER A 416 -21.47 18.69 -7.95
N ILE A 417 -21.03 19.44 -8.97
CA ILE A 417 -20.78 18.88 -10.31
C ILE A 417 -19.61 17.89 -10.26
N VAL A 418 -18.51 18.25 -9.58
CA VAL A 418 -17.37 17.32 -9.41
C VAL A 418 -17.83 16.05 -8.70
N ALA A 419 -18.58 16.16 -7.61
CA ALA A 419 -19.10 14.99 -6.87
C ALA A 419 -19.97 14.08 -7.76
N LEU A 420 -20.90 14.66 -8.53
CA LEU A 420 -21.74 13.90 -9.48
C LEU A 420 -20.92 13.17 -10.56
N LEU A 421 -19.78 13.73 -10.98
CA LEU A 421 -18.91 13.14 -12.00
C LEU A 421 -17.94 12.10 -11.42
N THR A 422 -17.49 12.25 -10.18
CA THR A 422 -16.52 11.33 -9.54
C THR A 422 -17.16 10.11 -8.92
N ASN A 423 -18.42 10.19 -8.49
CA ASN A 423 -19.10 9.12 -7.77
C ASN A 423 -19.65 8.00 -8.68
N ASN A 424 -19.30 8.00 -9.97
CA ASN A 424 -19.66 6.95 -10.94
C ASN A 424 -21.17 6.64 -11.04
N TYR A 425 -22.05 7.56 -10.63
CA TYR A 425 -23.52 7.36 -10.65
C TYR A 425 -24.06 6.97 -12.03
N PHE A 426 -23.42 7.39 -13.11
CA PHE A 426 -23.88 7.12 -14.47
C PHE A 426 -23.27 5.86 -15.07
N ASN A 427 -22.38 5.17 -14.35
CA ASN A 427 -21.71 3.97 -14.86
C ASN A 427 -22.68 2.77 -14.85
N GLN A 428 -22.87 2.14 -16.01
CA GLN A 428 -23.77 0.98 -16.16
C GLN A 428 -23.38 -0.20 -15.25
N SER A 429 -22.07 -0.42 -15.01
CA SER A 429 -21.61 -1.57 -14.21
C SER A 429 -22.02 -1.45 -12.73
N VAL A 430 -22.09 -0.22 -12.20
CA VAL A 430 -22.53 0.04 -10.82
C VAL A 430 -23.98 -0.41 -10.65
N TRP A 431 -24.86 -0.03 -11.56
CA TRP A 431 -26.29 -0.38 -11.47
C TRP A 431 -26.55 -1.85 -11.71
N GLN A 432 -25.86 -2.46 -12.67
CA GLN A 432 -25.96 -3.90 -12.88
C GLN A 432 -25.49 -4.67 -11.64
N GLY A 433 -24.42 -4.21 -10.99
CA GLY A 433 -23.90 -4.81 -9.78
C GLY A 433 -24.89 -4.79 -8.62
N LEU A 434 -25.68 -3.72 -8.50
CA LEU A 434 -26.61 -3.54 -7.38
C LEU A 434 -27.99 -4.18 -7.59
N ILE A 435 -28.45 -4.30 -8.84
CA ILE A 435 -29.83 -4.73 -9.17
C ILE A 435 -29.90 -6.19 -9.64
N THR A 436 -28.79 -6.75 -10.13
CA THR A 436 -28.76 -8.13 -10.62
C THR A 436 -28.57 -9.12 -9.48
N ALA A 437 -29.53 -10.03 -9.26
CA ALA A 437 -29.53 -10.96 -8.13
C ALA A 437 -28.31 -11.90 -8.08
N SER A 438 -27.68 -12.20 -9.23
CA SER A 438 -26.45 -13.00 -9.32
C SER A 438 -25.16 -12.20 -9.11
N SER A 439 -25.24 -10.89 -8.86
CA SER A 439 -24.06 -10.07 -8.57
C SER A 439 -23.63 -10.22 -7.12
N GLY A 440 -22.32 -10.38 -6.87
CA GLY A 440 -21.76 -10.36 -5.51
C GLY A 440 -21.92 -9.00 -4.80
N SER A 441 -22.27 -7.94 -5.53
CA SER A 441 -22.62 -6.62 -4.98
C SER A 441 -24.13 -6.36 -4.94
N TYR A 442 -24.97 -7.39 -5.13
CA TYR A 442 -26.41 -7.25 -5.16
C TYR A 442 -26.94 -6.59 -3.89
N SER A 443 -27.49 -5.38 -4.05
CA SER A 443 -28.09 -4.62 -2.96
C SER A 443 -29.11 -3.65 -3.55
N PRO A 444 -30.37 -4.08 -3.72
CA PRO A 444 -31.45 -3.21 -4.17
C PRO A 444 -31.69 -2.03 -3.23
N ALA A 445 -31.42 -2.22 -1.94
CA ALA A 445 -31.50 -1.16 -0.94
C ALA A 445 -30.47 -0.05 -1.21
N LEU A 446 -29.22 -0.42 -1.54
CA LEU A 446 -28.18 0.55 -1.91
C LEU A 446 -28.49 1.20 -3.26
N ALA A 447 -29.03 0.46 -4.24
CA ALA A 447 -29.50 1.06 -5.49
C ALA A 447 -30.55 2.15 -5.25
N LEU A 448 -31.52 1.90 -4.37
CA LEU A 448 -32.54 2.89 -4.00
C LEU A 448 -31.93 4.14 -3.35
N VAL A 449 -30.97 3.96 -2.44
CA VAL A 449 -30.26 5.08 -1.80
C VAL A 449 -29.53 5.93 -2.85
N LEU A 450 -28.82 5.32 -3.79
CA LEU A 450 -28.12 6.05 -4.86
C LEU A 450 -29.08 6.82 -5.78
N VAL A 451 -30.24 6.25 -6.13
CA VAL A 451 -31.26 6.97 -6.92
C VAL A 451 -31.74 8.22 -6.17
N LEU A 452 -32.00 8.08 -4.87
CA LEU A 452 -32.42 9.20 -4.03
C LEU A 452 -31.31 10.24 -3.90
N GLU A 453 -30.06 9.81 -3.73
CA GLU A 453 -28.89 10.67 -3.62
C GLU A 453 -28.68 11.49 -4.90
N ILE A 454 -28.76 10.86 -6.09
CA ILE A 454 -28.72 11.56 -7.39
C ILE A 454 -29.85 12.60 -7.46
N ALA A 455 -31.06 12.21 -7.07
CA ALA A 455 -32.20 13.11 -7.14
C ALA A 455 -32.03 14.34 -6.24
N VAL A 456 -31.54 14.13 -5.02
CA VAL A 456 -31.23 15.18 -4.04
C VAL A 456 -30.11 16.07 -4.56
N ASN A 457 -29.01 15.52 -5.06
CA ASN A 457 -27.87 16.27 -5.56
C ASN A 457 -28.22 17.15 -6.77
N ILE A 458 -28.97 16.62 -7.74
CA ILE A 458 -29.44 17.40 -8.89
C ILE A 458 -30.38 18.52 -8.45
N THR A 459 -31.34 18.21 -7.58
CA THR A 459 -32.29 19.21 -7.06
C THR A 459 -31.57 20.32 -6.30
N PHE A 460 -30.61 19.95 -5.44
CA PHE A 460 -29.84 20.89 -4.65
C PHE A 460 -28.90 21.74 -5.50
N LEU A 461 -28.30 21.17 -6.56
CA LEU A 461 -27.50 21.91 -7.55
C LEU A 461 -28.34 22.98 -8.25
N VAL A 462 -29.52 22.62 -8.75
CA VAL A 462 -30.42 23.57 -9.41
C VAL A 462 -30.89 24.65 -8.43
N PHE A 463 -31.25 24.26 -7.21
CA PHE A 463 -31.63 25.19 -6.16
C PHE A 463 -30.50 26.20 -5.86
N ASN A 464 -29.27 25.72 -5.74
CA ASN A 464 -28.09 26.55 -5.54
C ASN A 464 -27.91 27.57 -6.68
N LEU A 465 -27.97 27.12 -7.94
CA LEU A 465 -27.78 27.99 -9.10
C LEU A 465 -28.82 29.12 -9.14
N VAL A 466 -30.10 28.80 -8.90
CA VAL A 466 -31.14 29.83 -8.85
C VAL A 466 -30.96 30.75 -7.66
N LEU A 467 -30.57 30.22 -6.51
CA LEU A 467 -30.29 31.01 -5.33
C LEU A 467 -29.12 31.98 -5.56
N ALA A 468 -28.07 31.57 -6.28
CA ALA A 468 -26.96 32.44 -6.69
C ALA A 468 -27.44 33.61 -7.56
N VAL A 469 -28.30 33.33 -8.55
CA VAL A 469 -28.89 34.37 -9.40
C VAL A 469 -29.76 35.34 -8.58
N LEU A 470 -30.61 34.81 -7.68
CA LEU A 470 -31.46 35.63 -6.81
C LEU A 470 -30.62 36.48 -5.84
N PHE A 471 -29.53 35.92 -5.32
CA PHE A 471 -28.59 36.59 -4.43
C PHE A 471 -27.93 37.79 -5.11
N ILE A 472 -27.40 37.61 -6.32
CA ILE A 472 -26.80 38.69 -7.11
C ILE A 472 -27.85 39.76 -7.46
N LYS A 473 -29.08 39.36 -7.77
CA LYS A 473 -30.21 40.27 -8.03
C LYS A 473 -30.79 40.93 -6.77
N ARG A 474 -30.24 40.66 -5.58
CA ARG A 474 -30.67 41.24 -4.29
C ARG A 474 -32.16 41.04 -3.99
N ARG A 475 -32.68 39.85 -4.33
CA ARG A 475 -34.11 39.53 -4.27
C ARG A 475 -34.60 39.34 -2.84
N THR A 476 -35.81 39.81 -2.54
CA THR A 476 -36.43 39.71 -1.19
C THR A 476 -36.60 38.27 -0.69
N SER A 477 -36.68 37.30 -1.59
CA SER A 477 -36.76 35.86 -1.26
C SER A 477 -35.45 35.25 -0.78
N VAL A 478 -34.30 35.90 -0.99
CA VAL A 478 -32.98 35.32 -0.70
C VAL A 478 -32.78 34.96 0.78
N PRO A 479 -33.10 35.80 1.77
CA PRO A 479 -32.85 35.47 3.17
C PRO A 479 -33.56 34.19 3.62
N SER A 480 -34.83 33.98 3.22
CA SER A 480 -35.57 32.77 3.56
C SER A 480 -35.04 31.54 2.81
N LEU A 481 -34.74 31.68 1.51
CA LEU A 481 -34.20 30.58 0.70
C LEU A 481 -32.78 30.17 1.12
N MET A 482 -31.95 31.11 1.55
CA MET A 482 -30.61 30.82 2.09
C MET A 482 -30.69 30.06 3.42
N VAL A 483 -31.68 30.36 4.27
CA VAL A 483 -31.92 29.56 5.50
C VAL A 483 -32.28 28.13 5.13
N ILE A 484 -33.21 27.94 4.18
CA ILE A 484 -33.57 26.61 3.68
C ILE A 484 -32.34 25.90 3.11
N PHE A 485 -31.52 26.59 2.31
CA PHE A 485 -30.29 26.04 1.75
C PHE A 485 -29.32 25.50 2.79
N TYR A 486 -29.01 26.28 3.83
CA TYR A 486 -28.09 25.83 4.89
C TYR A 486 -28.69 24.73 5.76
N VAL A 487 -29.99 24.79 6.05
CA VAL A 487 -30.68 23.74 6.82
C VAL A 487 -30.70 22.43 6.03
N CYS A 488 -31.08 22.46 4.75
CA CYS A 488 -31.06 21.28 3.88
C CYS A 488 -29.64 20.75 3.67
N GLY A 489 -28.64 21.62 3.49
CA GLY A 489 -27.24 21.22 3.35
C GLY A 489 -26.64 20.53 4.59
N PHE A 490 -27.27 20.68 5.75
CA PHE A 490 -26.97 19.90 6.96
C PHE A 490 -27.85 18.64 7.08
N LEU A 491 -29.16 18.79 6.93
CA LEU A 491 -30.10 17.68 7.19
C LEU A 491 -30.02 16.56 6.16
N LEU A 492 -29.76 16.86 4.88
CA LEU A 492 -29.74 15.85 3.83
C LEU A 492 -28.63 14.80 4.04
N PRO A 493 -27.34 15.18 4.28
CA PRO A 493 -26.31 14.21 4.64
C PRO A 493 -26.59 13.44 5.93
N VAL A 494 -27.25 14.06 6.91
CA VAL A 494 -27.63 13.38 8.17
C VAL A 494 -28.68 12.30 7.91
N LEU A 495 -29.69 12.60 7.09
CA LEU A 495 -30.74 11.65 6.73
C LEU A 495 -30.19 10.50 5.88
N GLU A 496 -29.25 10.79 4.99
CA GLU A 496 -28.55 9.78 4.19
C GLU A 496 -27.75 8.83 5.09
N TYR A 497 -26.89 9.38 5.96
CA TYR A 497 -26.12 8.59 6.93
C TYR A 497 -27.04 7.72 7.80
N ALA A 498 -28.12 8.31 8.33
CA ALA A 498 -29.08 7.58 9.16
C ALA A 498 -29.81 6.47 8.36
N GLY A 499 -30.17 6.74 7.11
CA GLY A 499 -30.79 5.77 6.21
C GLY A 499 -29.87 4.60 5.90
N MET A 500 -28.60 4.87 5.56
CA MET A 500 -27.60 3.83 5.33
C MET A 500 -27.35 2.99 6.59
N SER A 501 -27.22 3.63 7.75
CA SER A 501 -27.05 2.94 9.03
C SER A 501 -28.27 2.10 9.40
N ALA A 502 -29.50 2.57 9.16
CA ALA A 502 -30.73 1.82 9.44
C ALA A 502 -30.87 0.59 8.54
N LEU A 503 -30.30 0.63 7.33
CA LEU A 503 -30.28 -0.47 6.37
C LEU A 503 -29.05 -1.38 6.52
N ASN A 504 -28.22 -1.21 7.56
CA ASN A 504 -26.95 -1.91 7.77
C ASN A 504 -26.01 -1.84 6.55
N LEU A 505 -26.03 -0.72 5.83
CA LEU A 505 -25.12 -0.47 4.71
C LEU A 505 -23.78 0.09 5.24
N PRO A 506 -22.66 -0.12 4.52
CA PRO A 506 -21.35 0.39 4.93
C PRO A 506 -21.34 1.92 4.97
N VAL A 507 -20.76 2.52 6.02
CA VAL A 507 -20.71 3.98 6.23
C VAL A 507 -19.28 4.41 6.56
N ASP A 508 -18.81 5.54 6.01
CA ASP A 508 -17.45 6.05 6.22
C ASP A 508 -17.39 7.07 7.38
N ASN A 509 -16.31 7.04 8.17
CA ASN A 509 -16.04 8.03 9.19
C ASN A 509 -15.76 9.44 8.63
N SER A 510 -15.41 9.56 7.35
CA SER A 510 -15.31 10.87 6.67
C SER A 510 -16.65 11.62 6.63
N ASP A 511 -17.76 10.90 6.61
CA ASP A 511 -19.11 11.46 6.46
C ASP A 511 -19.51 12.28 7.68
N ILE A 512 -19.13 11.80 8.87
CA ILE A 512 -19.35 12.49 10.15
C ILE A 512 -18.63 13.85 10.19
N ARG A 513 -17.41 13.92 9.62
CA ARG A 513 -16.64 15.18 9.56
C ARG A 513 -17.30 16.18 8.61
N GLY A 514 -17.85 15.72 7.49
CA GLY A 514 -18.63 16.53 6.55
C GLY A 514 -19.88 17.12 7.21
N MET A 515 -20.66 16.28 7.89
CA MET A 515 -21.86 16.68 8.63
C MET A 515 -21.55 17.75 9.69
N TRP A 516 -20.44 17.61 10.43
CA TRP A 516 -20.03 18.60 11.42
C TRP A 516 -19.70 19.96 10.79
N ARG A 517 -19.06 19.98 9.62
CA ARG A 517 -18.79 21.23 8.88
C ARG A 517 -20.08 21.90 8.41
N SER A 518 -21.03 21.14 7.87
CA SER A 518 -22.33 21.67 7.46
C SER A 518 -23.13 22.22 8.65
N PHE A 519 -23.08 21.55 9.80
CA PHE A 519 -23.68 22.03 11.04
C PHE A 519 -23.11 23.37 11.49
N VAL A 520 -21.79 23.49 11.60
CA VAL A 520 -21.12 24.75 11.98
C VAL A 520 -21.44 25.87 10.99
N THR A 521 -21.45 25.56 9.70
CA THR A 521 -21.79 26.51 8.63
C THR A 521 -23.22 27.03 8.79
N ALA A 522 -24.20 26.15 9.01
CA ALA A 522 -25.58 26.53 9.26
C ALA A 522 -25.73 27.33 10.57
N ALA A 523 -25.05 26.93 11.63
CA ALA A 523 -25.09 27.60 12.94
C ALA A 523 -24.54 29.03 12.89
N ILE A 524 -23.62 29.33 11.96
CA ILE A 524 -23.09 30.68 11.74
C ILE A 524 -24.02 31.49 10.84
N TRP A 525 -24.37 30.94 9.67
CA TRP A 525 -25.01 31.74 8.62
C TRP A 525 -26.52 31.88 8.79
N VAL A 526 -27.22 30.89 9.36
CA VAL A 526 -28.67 30.98 9.57
C VAL A 526 -29.03 32.13 10.52
N PRO A 527 -28.40 32.29 11.71
CA PRO A 527 -28.65 33.45 12.57
C PRO A 527 -28.26 34.77 11.91
N TYR A 528 -27.16 34.80 11.16
CA TYR A 528 -26.71 36.00 10.45
C TYR A 528 -27.76 36.46 9.41
N LEU A 529 -28.28 35.54 8.60
CA LEU A 529 -29.31 35.82 7.59
C LEU A 529 -30.64 36.29 8.19
N TYR A 530 -31.00 35.79 9.37
CA TYR A 530 -32.24 36.16 10.02
C TYR A 530 -32.16 37.48 10.81
N LYS A 531 -31.04 37.71 11.51
CA LYS A 531 -30.91 38.83 12.47
C LYS A 531 -30.19 40.06 11.91
N SER A 532 -29.36 39.91 10.88
CA SER A 532 -28.53 41.02 10.40
C SER A 532 -29.38 42.12 9.75
N GLN A 533 -29.24 43.36 10.25
CA GLN A 533 -29.86 44.52 9.62
C GLN A 533 -29.36 44.72 8.19
N ARG A 534 -28.09 44.40 7.95
CA ARG A 534 -27.49 44.49 6.62
C ARG A 534 -28.16 43.56 5.61
N VAL A 535 -28.46 42.33 6.01
CA VAL A 535 -29.17 41.36 5.15
C VAL A 535 -30.53 41.93 4.76
N LYS A 536 -31.27 42.48 5.73
CA LYS A 536 -32.58 43.13 5.49
C LYS A 536 -32.47 44.35 4.57
N ASN A 537 -31.42 45.15 4.71
CA ASN A 537 -31.17 46.33 3.88
C ASN A 537 -30.65 45.99 2.47
N THR A 538 -30.03 44.82 2.28
CA THR A 538 -29.44 44.41 0.99
C THR A 538 -30.47 43.74 0.09
N PHE A 539 -31.30 42.84 0.63
CA PHE A 539 -32.25 42.02 -0.14
C PHE A 539 -33.65 42.65 -0.20
N VAL A 540 -33.78 43.75 -0.94
CA VAL A 540 -35.01 44.58 -1.02
C VAL A 540 -35.68 44.58 -2.40
N VAL A 541 -35.07 43.93 -3.40
CA VAL A 541 -35.56 43.98 -4.78
C VAL A 541 -36.69 42.98 -5.00
N GLN A 542 -37.85 43.47 -5.44
CA GLN A 542 -38.98 42.63 -5.86
C GLN A 542 -39.00 42.41 -7.38
N LEU A 543 -39.64 41.34 -7.84
CA LEU A 543 -39.94 41.10 -9.26
C LEU A 543 -41.02 42.01 -9.80
N GLN A 544 -42.07 42.23 -9.02
CA GLN A 544 -43.18 43.12 -9.32
C GLN A 544 -43.34 44.10 -8.16
N PRO A 545 -42.66 45.26 -8.20
CA PRO A 545 -42.82 46.26 -7.15
C PRO A 545 -44.29 46.72 -7.12
N PRO A 546 -44.89 46.91 -5.93
CA PRO A 546 -46.23 47.46 -5.82
C PRO A 546 -46.28 48.83 -6.51
N VAL A 547 -47.32 49.05 -7.32
CA VAL A 547 -47.57 50.35 -7.98
C VAL A 547 -47.64 51.41 -6.88
N GLN A 548 -46.70 52.36 -6.86
CA GLN A 548 -46.82 53.54 -6.02
C GLN A 548 -48.09 54.28 -6.44
N GLN A 549 -49.11 54.30 -5.58
CA GLN A 549 -50.14 55.33 -5.69
C GLN A 549 -49.43 56.66 -5.39
N GLU A 550 -49.36 57.53 -6.40
CA GLU A 550 -49.10 58.95 -6.20
C GLU A 550 -50.21 59.49 -5.28
N GLU A 551 -49.97 59.53 -3.97
CA GLU A 551 -50.66 60.50 -3.12
C GLU A 551 -50.14 61.87 -3.53
N ALA A 552 -50.96 62.57 -4.30
CA ALA A 552 -50.79 63.96 -4.65
C ALA A 552 -50.54 64.77 -3.39
N THR A 553 -49.43 65.51 -3.40
CA THR A 553 -49.19 66.66 -2.53
C THR A 553 -50.27 67.72 -2.77
N GLU A 554 -51.29 67.76 -1.92
CA GLU A 554 -52.20 68.89 -1.75
C GLU A 554 -52.35 69.20 -0.24
N GLU A 555 -51.28 69.67 0.41
CA GLU A 555 -51.39 70.40 1.68
C GLU A 555 -50.08 71.15 2.03
N GLU A 556 -49.58 72.00 1.11
CA GLU A 556 -48.60 73.05 1.49
C GLU A 556 -48.53 74.20 0.44
N ALA A 557 -49.69 74.66 -0.03
CA ALA A 557 -49.82 75.85 -0.88
C ALA A 557 -50.82 76.88 -0.33
N ASP A 558 -51.01 76.93 0.98
CA ASP A 558 -51.65 78.03 1.70
C ASP A 558 -50.75 78.39 2.88
N LEU A 559 -49.80 79.33 2.66
CA LEU A 559 -49.22 80.22 3.70
C LEU A 559 -48.03 81.08 3.21
N VAL A 560 -47.92 81.52 1.95
CA VAL A 560 -47.03 82.69 1.63
C VAL A 560 -47.59 83.53 0.48
N THR A 561 -48.70 84.25 0.74
CA THR A 561 -48.97 85.59 0.17
C THR A 561 -49.87 86.36 1.13
N ASN A 562 -49.28 87.04 2.11
CA ASN A 562 -49.78 88.30 2.68
C ASN A 562 -48.80 88.83 3.74
N SER A 563 -47.79 89.59 3.30
CA SER A 563 -47.39 90.91 3.83
C SER A 563 -45.92 91.23 3.51
N PHE A 564 -45.78 92.17 2.56
CA PHE A 564 -44.71 93.14 2.29
C PHE A 564 -43.23 92.73 2.33
#